data_AF-A0A3R8PNM3-F1
#
_entry.id   AF-A0A3R8PNM3-F1
#
_cell.length_a   1.000
_cell.length_b   1.000
_cell.length_c   1.000
_cell.angle_alpha   90.00
_cell.angle_beta   90.00
_cell.angle_gamma   90.00
#
_symmetry.space_group_name_H-M   'P 1'
#
loop_
_entity.id
_entity.type
_entity.pdbx_description
1 polymer ?
#
loop_
_entity_poly.entity_id
_entity_poly.type
_entity_poly.pdbx_seq_one_letter_code
_entity_poly.pdbx_strand_id
1 'polypeptide(L)'
;MRKFLTVVGAVVVILVIIIGVGRFTGGQQTPGPGPGGPGQAPAPSQPEAQNPPGCVAHEVIAAPGTWESRADDDPVHPTANPNSLMLTVTGPLQEAYGPEDVKVWTVPYPAQFRNIQAQNELSYDDSRAQGYSRVEDELRAMHDACPATRFILTGFSQGAVIMGDMASEIGNGRGPVPADRVEGVALIADGRRDEGSGTLVGSPAVTGIGAEIALHPVSGLVQPIIPGATMRGPRPGGFGELQPRVTEFCDPADLVCSAPRDIGNALQRAQDLVSANAVHAQYATNGGVVEGTTVPRWIVDWARGIIDG
;
A
#
# COMPACT_ATOMS: atom_id res chain seq x y z
N MET A 1 -30.84 -22.03 38.94
CA MET A 1 -30.64 -22.10 37.46
C MET A 1 -29.46 -21.26 36.96
N ARG A 2 -29.34 -19.96 37.27
CA ARG A 2 -28.19 -19.14 36.81
C ARG A 2 -26.80 -19.66 37.23
N LYS A 3 -26.61 -20.03 38.50
CA LYS A 3 -25.33 -20.58 38.99
C LYS A 3 -24.93 -21.92 38.34
N PHE A 4 -25.92 -22.74 37.98
CA PHE A 4 -25.69 -24.01 37.30
C PHE A 4 -25.25 -23.79 35.85
N LEU A 5 -25.88 -22.85 35.14
CA LEU A 5 -25.50 -22.45 33.78
C LEU A 5 -24.09 -21.83 33.72
N THR A 6 -23.69 -21.05 34.74
CA THR A 6 -22.33 -20.49 34.81
C THR A 6 -21.27 -21.56 35.03
N VAL A 7 -21.54 -22.57 35.87
CA VAL A 7 -20.62 -23.69 36.10
C VAL A 7 -20.51 -24.56 34.85
N VAL A 8 -21.63 -24.87 34.17
CA VAL A 8 -21.61 -25.61 32.91
C VAL A 8 -20.87 -24.84 31.82
N GLY A 9 -21.08 -23.53 31.70
CA GLY A 9 -20.37 -22.68 30.75
C GLY A 9 -18.85 -22.64 31.01
N ALA A 10 -18.43 -22.51 32.27
CA ALA A 10 -17.03 -22.54 32.64
C ALA A 10 -16.36 -23.90 32.34
N VAL A 11 -17.05 -25.00 32.59
CA VAL A 11 -16.55 -26.35 32.28
C VAL A 11 -16.40 -26.57 30.78
N VAL A 12 -17.34 -26.08 29.97
CA VAL A 12 -17.26 -26.16 28.49
C VAL A 12 -16.08 -25.35 27.96
N VAL A 13 -15.85 -24.13 28.47
CA VAL A 13 -14.70 -23.30 28.07
C VAL A 13 -13.38 -23.97 28.45
N ILE A 14 -13.29 -24.55 29.66
CA ILE A 14 -12.09 -25.29 30.09
C ILE A 14 -11.85 -26.52 29.22
N LEU A 15 -12.91 -27.27 28.86
CA LEU A 15 -12.80 -28.41 27.94
C LEU A 15 -12.33 -27.99 26.54
N VAL A 16 -12.83 -26.87 26.02
CA VAL A 16 -12.41 -26.31 24.72
C VAL A 16 -10.94 -25.88 24.77
N ILE A 17 -10.48 -25.28 25.88
CA ILE A 17 -9.06 -24.92 26.08
C ILE A 17 -8.19 -26.17 26.18
N ILE A 18 -8.59 -27.20 26.93
CA ILE A 18 -7.84 -28.45 27.06
C ILE A 18 -7.76 -29.19 25.72
N ILE A 19 -8.85 -29.25 24.95
CA ILE A 19 -8.88 -29.85 23.60
C ILE A 19 -8.05 -29.02 22.61
N GLY A 20 -8.09 -27.69 22.71
CA GLY A 20 -7.28 -26.77 21.90
C GLY A 20 -5.78 -26.94 22.16
N VAL A 21 -5.37 -27.00 23.44
CA VAL A 21 -3.98 -27.25 23.85
C VAL A 21 -3.54 -28.68 23.50
N GLY A 22 -4.41 -29.68 23.64
CA GLY A 22 -4.11 -31.07 23.25
C GLY A 22 -3.92 -31.25 21.74
N ARG A 23 -4.62 -30.47 20.90
CA ARG A 23 -4.39 -30.43 19.45
C ARG A 23 -3.17 -29.60 19.05
N PHE A 24 -2.82 -28.57 19.83
CA PHE A 24 -1.64 -27.74 19.58
C PHE A 24 -0.33 -28.40 20.05
N THR A 25 -0.39 -29.29 21.05
CA THR A 25 0.78 -30.02 21.57
C THR A 25 1.01 -31.38 20.89
N GLY A 26 0.05 -31.88 20.11
CA GLY A 26 0.13 -33.17 19.39
C GLY A 26 0.75 -33.12 17.98
N GLY A 27 1.37 -32.01 17.58
CA GLY A 27 1.75 -31.75 16.18
C GLY A 27 3.15 -31.22 15.92
N GLN A 28 4.13 -31.47 16.79
CA GLN A 28 5.55 -31.25 16.47
C GLN A 28 6.37 -32.48 16.87
N GLN A 29 6.43 -33.45 15.96
CA GLN A 29 7.56 -34.37 15.92
C GLN A 29 8.75 -33.57 15.41
N THR A 30 9.65 -33.15 16.29
CA THR A 30 11.00 -32.75 15.92
C THR A 30 11.73 -33.99 15.41
N PRO A 31 12.18 -34.04 14.15
CA PRO A 31 13.06 -35.12 13.70
C PRO A 31 14.36 -35.02 14.49
N GLY A 32 14.71 -36.06 15.24
CA GLY A 32 16.05 -36.20 15.80
C GLY A 32 17.10 -36.22 14.69
N PRO A 33 18.39 -35.94 14.99
CA PRO A 33 19.44 -35.95 13.99
C PRO A 33 19.66 -37.39 13.51
N GLY A 34 19.06 -37.72 12.37
CA GLY A 34 19.32 -38.96 11.63
C GLY A 34 20.67 -38.88 10.90
N PRO A 35 21.31 -40.03 10.62
CA PRO A 35 22.57 -40.06 9.87
C PRO A 35 22.37 -39.45 8.48
N GLY A 36 23.29 -38.58 8.06
CA GLY A 36 23.20 -37.77 6.85
C GLY A 36 22.82 -38.57 5.60
N GLY A 37 21.64 -38.26 5.05
CA GLY A 37 21.27 -38.60 3.68
C GLY A 37 21.89 -37.60 2.69
N PRO A 38 22.14 -38.02 1.43
CA PRO A 38 22.75 -37.16 0.44
C PRO A 38 21.88 -35.91 0.22
N GLY A 39 22.52 -34.75 0.22
CA GLY A 39 21.86 -33.45 0.17
C GLY A 39 20.84 -33.38 -0.95
N GLN A 40 19.65 -32.85 -0.64
CA GLN A 40 18.70 -32.43 -1.66
C GLN A 40 19.43 -31.44 -2.57
N ALA A 41 19.59 -31.84 -3.83
CA ALA A 41 20.05 -30.95 -4.87
C ALA A 41 19.13 -29.71 -4.91
N PRO A 42 19.66 -28.51 -5.19
CA PRO A 42 18.82 -27.34 -5.43
C PRO A 42 17.75 -27.70 -6.46
N ALA A 43 16.51 -27.30 -6.21
CA ALA A 43 15.47 -27.41 -7.22
C ALA A 43 15.98 -26.76 -8.52
N PRO A 44 15.74 -27.36 -9.71
CA PRO A 44 16.15 -26.75 -10.96
C PRO A 44 15.58 -25.33 -11.02
N SER A 45 16.45 -24.34 -11.24
CA SER A 45 16.03 -22.98 -11.55
C SER A 45 15.07 -23.06 -12.75
N GLN A 46 13.80 -22.73 -12.55
CA GLN A 46 12.87 -22.63 -13.67
C GLN A 46 13.46 -21.62 -14.66
N PRO A 47 13.41 -21.89 -15.98
CA PRO A 47 13.82 -20.91 -16.97
C PRO A 47 13.07 -19.61 -16.71
N GLU A 48 13.81 -18.50 -16.68
CA GLU A 48 13.20 -17.19 -16.51
C GLU A 48 12.17 -16.98 -17.63
N ALA A 49 10.94 -16.60 -17.26
CA ALA A 49 9.88 -16.36 -18.22
C ALA A 49 10.34 -15.30 -19.24
N GLN A 50 10.04 -15.51 -20.52
CA GLN A 50 10.39 -14.60 -21.60
C GLN A 50 9.12 -13.96 -22.16
N ASN A 51 9.22 -12.69 -22.53
CA ASN A 51 8.11 -11.96 -23.12
C ASN A 51 7.94 -12.30 -24.61
N PRO A 52 6.70 -12.46 -25.11
CA PRO A 52 6.45 -12.49 -26.54
C PRO A 52 6.75 -11.11 -27.20
N PRO A 53 6.87 -11.05 -28.54
CA PRO A 53 7.04 -9.77 -29.23
C PRO A 53 5.89 -8.80 -28.94
N GLY A 54 6.22 -7.53 -28.69
CA GLY A 54 5.24 -6.47 -28.41
C GLY A 54 5.00 -6.19 -26.92
N CYS A 55 5.68 -6.90 -26.03
CA CYS A 55 5.69 -6.58 -24.60
C CYS A 55 6.70 -5.49 -24.25
N VAL A 56 6.35 -4.68 -23.25
CA VAL A 56 7.24 -3.72 -22.62
C VAL A 56 8.17 -4.41 -21.63
N ALA A 57 9.35 -3.82 -21.37
CA ALA A 57 10.24 -4.33 -20.33
C ALA A 57 9.70 -3.98 -18.93
N HIS A 58 9.19 -2.76 -18.78
CA HIS A 58 8.67 -2.24 -17.52
C HIS A 58 7.26 -1.67 -17.68
N GLU A 59 6.44 -1.82 -16.64
CA GLU A 59 5.22 -1.07 -16.46
C GLU A 59 5.26 -0.30 -15.14
N VAL A 60 5.05 1.02 -15.23
CA VAL A 60 4.90 1.92 -14.10
C VAL A 60 3.41 2.15 -13.86
N ILE A 61 2.91 1.70 -12.71
CA ILE A 61 1.50 1.86 -12.33
C ILE A 61 1.42 2.93 -11.24
N ALA A 62 0.78 4.05 -11.54
CA ALA A 62 0.66 5.20 -10.65
C ALA A 62 -0.78 5.40 -10.16
N ALA A 63 -1.03 5.34 -8.85
CA ALA A 63 -2.35 5.56 -8.26
C ALA A 63 -2.50 7.00 -7.74
N PRO A 64 -3.35 7.84 -8.37
CA PRO A 64 -3.62 9.19 -7.89
C PRO A 64 -4.30 9.20 -6.51
N GLY A 65 -4.18 10.32 -5.81
CA GLY A 65 -4.89 10.57 -4.56
C GLY A 65 -6.38 10.84 -4.75
N THR A 66 -7.07 11.09 -3.63
CA THR A 66 -8.47 11.51 -3.65
C THR A 66 -8.63 12.79 -4.48
N TRP A 67 -9.64 12.83 -5.35
CA TRP A 67 -9.98 13.91 -6.28
C TRP A 67 -8.95 14.16 -7.39
N GLU A 68 -8.07 13.20 -7.65
CA GLU A 68 -7.04 13.28 -8.70
C GLU A 68 -7.25 12.30 -9.87
N SER A 69 -8.33 11.51 -9.84
CA SER A 69 -8.69 10.55 -10.90
C SER A 69 -10.21 10.51 -11.11
N ARG A 70 -10.64 9.81 -12.17
CA ARG A 70 -12.03 9.38 -12.39
C ARG A 70 -12.05 7.97 -13.00
N ALA A 71 -13.15 7.25 -12.81
CA ALA A 71 -13.26 5.83 -13.20
C ALA A 71 -13.19 5.58 -14.71
N ASP A 72 -13.48 6.59 -15.52
CA ASP A 72 -13.50 6.58 -16.98
C ASP A 72 -12.39 7.47 -17.59
N ASP A 73 -11.36 7.83 -16.82
CA ASP A 73 -10.23 8.59 -17.37
C ASP A 73 -9.39 7.72 -18.30
N ASP A 74 -8.67 8.38 -19.21
CA ASP A 74 -7.63 7.71 -20.00
C ASP A 74 -6.44 7.40 -19.08
N PRO A 75 -6.02 6.14 -18.92
CA PRO A 75 -4.93 5.79 -18.01
C PRO A 75 -3.55 6.19 -18.54
N VAL A 76 -3.39 6.41 -19.84
CA VAL A 76 -2.13 6.85 -20.44
C VAL A 76 -2.10 8.38 -20.54
N HIS A 77 -3.23 9.02 -20.81
CA HIS A 77 -3.34 10.47 -20.89
C HIS A 77 -4.43 11.03 -19.97
N PRO A 78 -4.28 10.90 -18.63
CA PRO A 78 -5.32 11.27 -17.68
C PRO A 78 -5.62 12.77 -17.71
N THR A 79 -6.90 13.10 -17.61
CA THR A 79 -7.43 14.46 -17.73
C THR A 79 -8.35 14.86 -16.57
N ALA A 80 -8.60 13.94 -15.62
CA ALA A 80 -9.49 14.19 -14.49
C ALA A 80 -9.09 15.42 -13.68
N ASN A 81 -7.78 15.56 -13.43
CA ASN A 81 -7.23 16.68 -12.69
C ASN A 81 -5.82 17.01 -13.19
N PRO A 82 -5.60 18.15 -13.85
CA PRO A 82 -4.28 18.53 -14.35
C PRO A 82 -3.26 18.84 -13.25
N ASN A 83 -3.72 18.99 -12.00
CA ASN A 83 -2.88 19.22 -10.82
C ASN A 83 -2.65 17.94 -10.00
N SER A 84 -3.05 16.77 -10.50
CA SER A 84 -2.79 15.48 -9.83
C SER A 84 -1.30 15.33 -9.52
N LEU A 85 -0.96 15.01 -8.27
CA LEU A 85 0.44 14.82 -7.87
C LEU A 85 1.12 13.76 -8.73
N MET A 86 0.42 12.67 -9.04
CA MET A 86 1.01 11.57 -9.82
C MET A 86 1.38 11.99 -11.26
N LEU A 87 0.77 13.04 -11.82
CA LEU A 87 1.19 13.55 -13.13
C LEU A 87 2.61 14.12 -13.13
N THR A 88 3.08 14.58 -11.98
CA THR A 88 4.46 15.05 -11.81
C THR A 88 5.48 13.90 -11.76
N VAL A 89 5.00 12.65 -11.71
CA VAL A 89 5.80 11.42 -11.86
C VAL A 89 5.58 10.80 -13.25
N THR A 90 4.33 10.59 -13.66
CA THR A 90 4.02 9.89 -14.90
C THR A 90 4.38 10.68 -16.15
N GLY A 91 4.17 11.99 -16.16
CA GLY A 91 4.52 12.85 -17.30
C GLY A 91 6.01 12.78 -17.66
N PRO A 92 6.93 13.07 -16.72
CA PRO A 92 8.36 12.96 -16.99
C PRO A 92 8.83 11.57 -17.41
N LEU A 93 8.21 10.50 -16.91
CA LEU A 93 8.54 9.13 -17.34
C LEU A 93 8.07 8.85 -18.76
N GLN A 94 6.87 9.33 -19.14
CA GLN A 94 6.37 9.24 -20.52
C GLN A 94 7.19 10.06 -21.51
N GLU A 95 7.76 11.19 -21.08
CA GLU A 95 8.68 11.97 -21.90
C GLU A 95 10.04 11.28 -22.08
N ALA A 96 10.48 10.51 -21.08
CA ALA A 96 11.79 9.86 -21.07
C ALA A 96 11.83 8.54 -21.83
N TYR A 97 10.71 7.82 -21.91
CA TYR A 97 10.66 6.45 -22.45
C TYR A 97 9.61 6.30 -23.54
N GLY A 98 9.95 5.56 -24.60
CA GLY A 98 8.99 5.18 -25.64
C GLY A 98 7.94 4.20 -25.09
N PRO A 99 6.69 4.24 -25.59
CA PRO A 99 5.61 3.36 -25.13
C PRO A 99 5.86 1.88 -25.45
N GLU A 100 6.77 1.57 -26.38
CA GLU A 100 7.27 0.22 -26.65
C GLU A 100 8.24 -0.33 -25.60
N ASP A 101 8.89 0.54 -24.82
CA ASP A 101 9.90 0.16 -23.82
C ASP A 101 9.31 0.14 -22.41
N VAL A 102 8.55 1.19 -22.08
CA VAL A 102 7.94 1.39 -20.75
C VAL A 102 6.49 1.81 -20.91
N LYS A 103 5.58 1.02 -20.33
CA LYS A 103 4.19 1.42 -20.19
C LYS A 103 4.04 2.24 -18.91
N VAL A 104 3.59 3.48 -19.02
CA VAL A 104 3.23 4.32 -17.86
C VAL A 104 1.72 4.42 -17.80
N TRP A 105 1.13 3.88 -16.73
CA TRP A 105 -0.31 3.73 -16.57
C TRP A 105 -0.79 4.34 -15.25
N THR A 106 -1.70 5.30 -15.34
CA THR A 106 -2.29 6.00 -14.20
C THR A 106 -3.67 5.42 -13.90
N VAL A 107 -3.92 4.99 -12.66
CA VAL A 107 -5.13 4.24 -12.28
C VAL A 107 -6.40 5.07 -12.54
N PRO A 108 -7.32 4.64 -13.44
CA PRO A 108 -8.60 5.29 -13.66
C PRO A 108 -9.64 4.73 -12.69
N TYR A 109 -9.84 5.41 -11.57
CA TYR A 109 -10.76 4.98 -10.51
C TYR A 109 -11.50 6.19 -9.92
N PRO A 110 -12.59 6.00 -9.16
CA PRO A 110 -13.40 7.13 -8.70
C PRO A 110 -12.64 8.17 -7.88
N ALA A 111 -11.61 7.76 -7.12
CA ALA A 111 -10.81 8.64 -6.26
C ALA A 111 -11.66 9.56 -5.36
N GLN A 112 -12.71 9.03 -4.76
CA GLN A 112 -13.67 9.80 -3.97
C GLN A 112 -13.53 9.53 -2.47
N PHE A 113 -14.02 10.48 -1.66
CA PHE A 113 -14.00 10.40 -0.21
C PHE A 113 -15.23 11.09 0.39
N ARG A 114 -16.31 10.32 0.59
CA ARG A 114 -17.50 10.80 1.29
C ARG A 114 -17.16 11.27 2.70
N ASN A 115 -17.48 12.52 2.98
CA ASN A 115 -17.33 13.17 4.28
C ASN A 115 -18.46 14.19 4.49
N ILE A 116 -18.56 14.78 5.67
CA ILE A 116 -19.61 15.78 6.02
C ILE A 116 -19.75 16.95 5.02
N GLN A 117 -18.71 17.29 4.25
CA GLN A 117 -18.73 18.33 3.22
C GLN A 117 -18.99 17.78 1.81
N ALA A 118 -18.86 16.47 1.59
CA ALA A 118 -18.97 15.81 0.29
C ALA A 118 -19.88 14.56 0.35
N GLN A 119 -21.13 14.74 0.79
CA GLN A 119 -22.06 13.62 1.06
C GLN A 119 -22.48 12.82 -0.18
N ASN A 120 -22.36 13.40 -1.37
CA ASN A 120 -22.77 12.77 -2.63
C ASN A 120 -21.69 11.87 -3.26
N GLU A 121 -20.46 11.92 -2.76
CA GLU A 121 -19.35 11.10 -3.25
C GLU A 121 -19.49 9.63 -2.84
N LEU A 122 -18.76 8.72 -3.47
CA LEU A 122 -18.58 7.35 -2.99
C LEU A 122 -17.92 7.35 -1.61
N SER A 123 -18.21 6.31 -0.82
CA SER A 123 -17.47 6.09 0.42
C SER A 123 -15.99 5.85 0.13
N TYR A 124 -15.12 6.16 1.09
CA TYR A 124 -13.69 5.87 0.96
C TYR A 124 -13.44 4.38 0.70
N ASP A 125 -14.18 3.51 1.41
CA ASP A 125 -14.04 2.05 1.26
C ASP A 125 -14.44 1.58 -0.15
N ASP A 126 -15.53 2.08 -0.72
CA ASP A 126 -15.97 1.72 -2.07
C ASP A 126 -14.99 2.26 -3.14
N SER A 127 -14.52 3.50 -2.96
CA SER A 127 -13.55 4.11 -3.87
C SER A 127 -12.22 3.36 -3.86
N ARG A 128 -11.68 3.06 -2.67
CA ARG A 128 -10.46 2.26 -2.50
C ARG A 128 -10.60 0.86 -3.07
N ALA A 129 -11.73 0.18 -2.83
CA ALA A 129 -11.96 -1.16 -3.37
C ALA A 129 -11.97 -1.18 -4.91
N GLN A 130 -12.59 -0.18 -5.53
CA GLN A 130 -12.57 -0.04 -7.00
C GLN A 130 -11.16 0.26 -7.52
N GLY A 131 -10.42 1.18 -6.89
CA GLY A 131 -9.04 1.46 -7.26
C GLY A 131 -8.12 0.24 -7.12
N TYR A 132 -8.26 -0.51 -6.02
CA TYR A 132 -7.53 -1.77 -5.82
C TYR A 132 -7.83 -2.80 -6.90
N SER A 133 -9.11 -3.02 -7.22
CA SER A 133 -9.50 -3.95 -8.30
C SER A 133 -8.91 -3.54 -9.64
N ARG A 134 -8.86 -2.24 -9.97
CA ARG A 134 -8.26 -1.74 -11.21
C ARG A 134 -6.77 -2.04 -11.31
N VAL A 135 -6.04 -1.86 -10.21
CA VAL A 135 -4.61 -2.21 -10.15
C VAL A 135 -4.41 -3.71 -10.27
N GLU A 136 -5.24 -4.51 -9.59
CA GLU A 136 -5.17 -5.97 -9.64
C GLU A 136 -5.40 -6.48 -11.07
N ASP A 137 -6.44 -5.97 -11.74
CA ASP A 137 -6.80 -6.35 -13.10
C ASP A 137 -5.69 -5.99 -14.10
N GLU A 138 -5.10 -4.80 -13.98
CA GLU A 138 -4.00 -4.35 -14.84
C GLU A 138 -2.74 -5.21 -14.65
N LEU A 139 -2.31 -5.42 -13.41
CA LEU A 139 -1.16 -6.28 -13.10
C LEU A 139 -1.35 -7.71 -13.64
N ARG A 140 -2.53 -8.29 -13.43
CA ARG A 140 -2.86 -9.62 -13.92
C ARG A 140 -2.87 -9.68 -15.44
N ALA A 141 -3.51 -8.71 -16.10
CA ALA A 141 -3.59 -8.65 -17.55
C ALA A 141 -2.21 -8.51 -18.21
N MET A 142 -1.36 -7.61 -17.69
CA MET A 142 0.02 -7.47 -18.17
C MET A 142 0.83 -8.74 -17.92
N HIS A 143 0.75 -9.32 -16.73
CA HIS A 143 1.52 -10.53 -16.41
C HIS A 143 1.10 -11.75 -17.24
N ASP A 144 -0.20 -11.91 -17.48
CA ASP A 144 -0.73 -13.00 -18.33
C ASP A 144 -0.27 -12.86 -19.79
N ALA A 145 -0.21 -11.63 -20.31
CA ALA A 145 0.24 -11.35 -21.67
C ALA A 145 1.78 -11.34 -21.81
N CYS A 146 2.46 -10.82 -20.80
CA CYS A 146 3.88 -10.50 -20.77
C CYS A 146 4.48 -10.94 -19.43
N PRO A 147 4.72 -12.24 -19.25
CA PRO A 147 5.11 -12.82 -17.96
C PRO A 147 6.50 -12.38 -17.47
N ALA A 148 7.32 -11.80 -18.36
CA ALA A 148 8.63 -11.27 -18.03
C ALA A 148 8.62 -9.78 -17.64
N THR A 149 7.53 -9.04 -17.91
CA THR A 149 7.43 -7.61 -17.60
C THR A 149 7.62 -7.37 -16.11
N ARG A 150 8.41 -6.34 -15.79
CA ARG A 150 8.68 -5.89 -14.42
C ARG A 150 7.81 -4.68 -14.07
N PHE A 151 7.41 -4.58 -12.82
CA PHE A 151 6.47 -3.57 -12.35
C PHE A 151 7.13 -2.60 -11.36
N ILE A 152 6.83 -1.32 -11.53
CA ILE A 152 7.13 -0.25 -10.58
C ILE A 152 5.80 0.33 -10.13
N LEU A 153 5.54 0.33 -8.83
CA LEU A 153 4.28 0.82 -8.27
C LEU A 153 4.50 2.14 -7.54
N THR A 154 3.64 3.11 -7.77
CA THR A 154 3.67 4.37 -7.01
C THR A 154 2.27 4.87 -6.71
N GLY A 155 2.09 5.51 -5.57
CA GLY A 155 0.79 6.06 -5.22
C GLY A 155 0.87 7.23 -4.26
N PHE A 156 -0.16 8.07 -4.27
CA PHE A 156 -0.30 9.19 -3.34
C PHE A 156 -1.59 9.08 -2.52
N SER A 157 -1.53 9.32 -1.21
CA SER A 157 -2.69 9.41 -0.31
C SER A 157 -3.58 8.16 -0.40
N GLN A 158 -4.82 8.27 -0.88
CA GLN A 158 -5.68 7.11 -1.18
C GLN A 158 -5.02 6.09 -2.12
N GLY A 159 -4.32 6.57 -3.15
CA GLY A 159 -3.55 5.74 -4.07
C GLY A 159 -2.33 5.07 -3.42
N ALA A 160 -1.68 5.73 -2.45
CA ALA A 160 -0.59 5.12 -1.67
C ALA A 160 -1.10 3.96 -0.81
N VAL A 161 -2.29 4.11 -0.20
CA VAL A 161 -2.91 3.01 0.54
C VAL A 161 -3.20 1.83 -0.39
N ILE A 162 -3.79 2.08 -1.57
CA ILE A 162 -4.09 1.06 -2.59
C ILE A 162 -2.81 0.32 -3.01
N MET A 163 -1.76 1.06 -3.38
CA MET A 163 -0.50 0.47 -3.84
C MET A 163 0.23 -0.27 -2.72
N GLY A 164 0.22 0.24 -1.50
CA GLY A 164 0.81 -0.43 -0.37
C GLY A 164 0.06 -1.72 0.02
N ASP A 165 -1.28 -1.75 -0.11
CA ASP A 165 -2.03 -2.99 0.05
C ASP A 165 -1.67 -4.02 -1.02
N MET A 166 -1.59 -3.59 -2.29
CA MET A 166 -1.19 -4.46 -3.40
C MET A 166 0.21 -5.00 -3.20
N ALA A 167 1.16 -4.16 -2.77
CA ALA A 167 2.52 -4.58 -2.41
C ALA A 167 2.53 -5.57 -1.23
N SER A 168 1.68 -5.36 -0.22
CA SER A 168 1.50 -6.31 0.88
C SER A 168 0.98 -7.66 0.39
N GLU A 169 -0.03 -7.69 -0.48
CA GLU A 169 -0.55 -8.94 -1.03
C GLU A 169 0.50 -9.66 -1.89
N ILE A 170 1.17 -8.95 -2.81
CA ILE A 170 2.23 -9.51 -3.66
C ILE A 170 3.39 -10.05 -2.82
N GLY A 171 3.93 -9.24 -1.92
CA GLY A 171 5.08 -9.62 -1.10
C GLY A 171 4.82 -10.76 -0.12
N ASN A 172 3.55 -11.03 0.19
CA ASN A 172 3.14 -12.19 0.98
C ASN A 172 2.60 -13.36 0.13
N GLY A 173 2.82 -13.36 -1.18
CA GLY A 173 2.44 -14.46 -2.09
C GLY A 173 0.93 -14.60 -2.33
N ARG A 174 0.15 -13.53 -2.13
CA ARG A 174 -1.31 -13.48 -2.34
C ARG A 174 -1.73 -12.59 -3.51
N GLY A 175 -0.79 -11.85 -4.09
CA GLY A 175 -1.04 -10.88 -5.16
C GLY A 175 -1.20 -11.51 -6.56
N PRO A 176 -1.58 -10.69 -7.56
CA PRO A 176 -1.82 -11.13 -8.94
C PRO A 176 -0.54 -11.49 -9.70
N VAL A 177 0.64 -11.14 -9.16
CA VAL A 177 1.94 -11.40 -9.77
C VAL A 177 2.94 -11.89 -8.71
N PRO A 178 3.98 -12.65 -9.10
CA PRO A 178 5.10 -13.00 -8.22
C PRO A 178 5.84 -11.76 -7.68
N ALA A 179 6.34 -11.82 -6.45
CA ALA A 179 7.05 -10.69 -5.82
C ALA A 179 8.34 -10.29 -6.55
N ASP A 180 9.03 -11.22 -7.20
CA ASP A 180 10.20 -10.92 -8.01
C ASP A 180 9.87 -10.06 -9.24
N ARG A 181 8.60 -9.97 -9.67
CA ARG A 181 8.17 -9.08 -10.76
C ARG A 181 8.03 -7.62 -10.35
N VAL A 182 8.00 -7.30 -9.06
CA VAL A 182 7.92 -5.91 -8.58
C VAL A 182 9.31 -5.45 -8.17
N GLU A 183 9.88 -4.53 -8.95
CA GLU A 183 11.24 -4.01 -8.76
C GLU A 183 11.27 -2.89 -7.70
N GLY A 184 10.16 -2.18 -7.52
CA GLY A 184 10.09 -1.06 -6.59
C GLY A 184 8.67 -0.60 -6.30
N VAL A 185 8.46 -0.11 -5.09
CA VAL A 185 7.20 0.55 -4.67
C VAL A 185 7.51 1.85 -3.96
N ALA A 186 6.89 2.96 -4.38
CA ALA A 186 7.03 4.27 -3.76
C ALA A 186 5.66 4.80 -3.28
N LEU A 187 5.50 5.01 -1.98
CA LEU A 187 4.24 5.41 -1.37
C LEU A 187 4.38 6.81 -0.78
N ILE A 188 3.56 7.75 -1.26
CA ILE A 188 3.54 9.14 -0.77
C ILE A 188 2.31 9.34 0.10
N ALA A 189 2.51 9.78 1.34
CA ALA A 189 1.44 10.02 2.29
C ALA A 189 0.54 8.80 2.52
N ASP A 190 1.14 7.63 2.74
CA ASP A 190 0.38 6.40 3.02
C ASP A 190 -0.39 6.48 4.35
N GLY A 191 -1.72 6.44 4.25
CA GLY A 191 -2.64 6.38 5.38
C GLY A 191 -2.45 5.16 6.29
N ARG A 192 -1.71 4.14 5.83
CA ARG A 192 -1.37 2.91 6.55
C ARG A 192 0.13 2.75 6.79
N ARG A 193 0.91 3.83 6.73
CA ARG A 193 2.34 3.81 7.06
C ARG A 193 2.56 3.31 8.47
N ASP A 194 3.37 2.27 8.64
CA ASP A 194 3.76 1.73 9.95
C ASP A 194 5.27 1.91 10.16
N GLU A 195 5.70 2.01 11.42
CA GLU A 195 7.13 1.98 11.73
C GLU A 195 7.69 0.59 11.51
N GLY A 196 8.77 0.50 10.72
CA GLY A 196 9.42 -0.77 10.40
C GLY A 196 8.80 -1.52 9.22
N SER A 197 7.78 -0.97 8.55
CA SER A 197 7.31 -1.47 7.24
C SER A 197 7.80 -0.54 6.13
N GLY A 198 8.55 -1.08 5.16
CA GLY A 198 9.21 -0.31 4.12
C GLY A 198 10.36 0.56 4.65
N THR A 199 10.98 1.30 3.74
CA THR A 199 12.06 2.24 4.04
C THR A 199 11.50 3.66 3.99
N LEU A 200 11.45 4.34 5.13
CA LEU A 200 11.11 5.77 5.16
C LEU A 200 12.27 6.57 4.55
N VAL A 201 12.02 7.21 3.42
CA VAL A 201 12.95 8.17 2.81
C VAL A 201 12.47 9.57 3.14
N GLY A 202 13.31 10.32 3.85
CA GLY A 202 13.07 11.72 4.15
C GLY A 202 13.31 12.13 5.59
N SER A 203 12.52 13.10 6.07
CA SER A 203 12.74 13.77 7.35
C SER A 203 12.72 12.81 8.56
N PRO A 204 13.77 12.78 9.40
CA PRO A 204 13.79 11.97 10.61
C PRO A 204 12.81 12.46 11.68
N ALA A 205 12.15 13.61 11.46
CA ALA A 205 11.15 14.14 12.37
C ALA A 205 9.77 13.46 12.24
N VAL A 206 9.58 12.56 11.26
CA VAL A 206 8.37 11.75 11.15
C VAL A 206 8.33 10.76 12.33
N THR A 207 7.41 10.98 13.26
CA THR A 207 7.26 10.19 14.50
C THR A 207 5.86 9.62 14.69
N GLY A 208 4.90 10.06 13.86
CA GLY A 208 3.54 9.52 13.83
C GLY A 208 3.44 8.24 13.01
N ILE A 209 2.24 7.69 12.90
CA ILE A 209 1.90 6.53 12.06
C ILE A 209 0.75 6.91 11.12
N GLY A 210 0.43 6.07 10.14
CA GLY A 210 -0.70 6.28 9.26
C GLY A 210 -2.02 6.47 10.04
N ALA A 211 -2.87 7.40 9.59
CA ALA A 211 -4.15 7.70 10.20
C ALA A 211 -5.05 6.48 10.35
N GLU A 212 -5.03 5.55 9.38
CA GLU A 212 -5.79 4.30 9.49
C GLU A 212 -5.26 3.36 10.58
N ILE A 213 -4.01 3.51 11.00
CA ILE A 213 -3.45 2.79 12.15
C ILE A 213 -3.79 3.51 13.45
N ALA A 214 -3.50 4.82 13.53
CA ALA A 214 -3.74 5.62 14.72
C ALA A 214 -5.22 5.61 15.14
N LEU A 215 -6.13 5.68 14.17
CA LEU A 215 -7.57 5.73 14.40
C LEU A 215 -8.24 4.34 14.39
N HIS A 216 -7.51 3.26 14.11
CA HIS A 216 -8.05 1.90 14.10
C HIS A 216 -8.88 1.55 15.37
N PRO A 217 -8.39 1.82 16.61
CA PRO A 217 -9.13 1.50 17.83
C PRO A 217 -10.43 2.30 18.00
N VAL A 218 -10.56 3.43 17.31
CA VAL A 218 -11.70 4.36 17.39
C VAL A 218 -12.42 4.49 16.05
N SER A 219 -12.26 3.54 15.13
CA SER A 219 -12.84 3.60 13.77
C SER A 219 -14.36 3.85 13.78
N GLY A 220 -15.08 3.33 14.80
CA GLY A 220 -16.52 3.56 14.95
C GLY A 220 -16.88 5.00 15.35
N LEU A 221 -16.00 5.71 16.05
CA LEU A 221 -16.25 7.09 16.52
C LEU A 221 -16.09 8.12 15.41
N VAL A 222 -15.32 7.81 14.37
CA VAL A 222 -15.08 8.73 13.24
C VAL A 222 -16.13 8.60 12.12
N GLN A 223 -16.95 7.53 12.12
CA GLN A 223 -17.96 7.31 11.08
C GLN A 223 -18.98 8.44 10.89
N PRO A 224 -19.43 9.19 11.94
CA PRO A 224 -20.29 10.35 11.72
C PRO A 224 -19.63 11.47 10.90
N ILE A 225 -18.29 11.52 10.86
CA ILE A 225 -17.51 12.53 10.13
C ILE A 225 -17.13 12.02 8.73
N ILE A 226 -16.71 10.75 8.66
CA ILE A 226 -16.21 10.07 7.45
C ILE A 226 -16.95 8.74 7.24
N PRO A 227 -18.24 8.78 6.88
CA PRO A 227 -19.06 7.58 6.79
C PRO A 227 -18.57 6.64 5.69
N GLY A 228 -18.33 5.37 6.04
CA GLY A 228 -17.82 4.37 5.11
C GLY A 228 -16.32 4.52 4.82
N ALA A 229 -15.56 5.10 5.76
CA ALA A 229 -14.11 5.06 5.80
C ALA A 229 -13.67 4.18 6.97
N THR A 230 -13.35 2.92 6.68
CA THR A 230 -12.85 1.99 7.69
C THR A 230 -11.37 2.22 7.94
N MET A 231 -10.98 2.48 9.20
CA MET A 231 -9.58 2.56 9.59
C MET A 231 -9.06 1.13 9.73
N ARG A 232 -8.31 0.62 8.75
CA ARG A 232 -8.01 -0.83 8.66
C ARG A 232 -6.79 -1.29 9.46
N GLY A 233 -6.14 -0.40 10.21
CA GLY A 233 -4.98 -0.77 11.03
C GLY A 233 -3.73 -1.14 10.20
N PRO A 234 -2.73 -1.79 10.80
CA PRO A 234 -1.52 -2.23 10.12
C PRO A 234 -1.80 -3.26 9.00
N ARG A 235 -0.92 -3.34 8.00
CA ARG A 235 -1.03 -4.35 6.92
C ARG A 235 -0.67 -5.75 7.45
N PRO A 236 -1.54 -6.76 7.29
CA PRO A 236 -1.24 -8.12 7.72
C PRO A 236 -0.02 -8.71 7.00
N GLY A 237 1.04 -9.01 7.75
CA GLY A 237 2.31 -9.52 7.21
C GLY A 237 3.26 -8.44 6.66
N GLY A 238 2.92 -7.15 6.85
CA GLY A 238 3.70 -6.05 6.28
C GLY A 238 3.84 -6.20 4.77
N PHE A 239 5.00 -5.84 4.22
CA PHE A 239 5.27 -5.98 2.79
C PHE A 239 5.94 -7.30 2.38
N GLY A 240 6.11 -8.25 3.32
CA GLY A 240 6.70 -9.57 3.04
C GLY A 240 8.04 -9.49 2.27
N GLU A 241 8.17 -10.23 1.18
CA GLU A 241 9.35 -10.23 0.31
C GLU A 241 9.64 -8.86 -0.35
N LEU A 242 8.64 -7.99 -0.46
CA LEU A 242 8.79 -6.64 -1.02
C LEU A 242 9.25 -5.60 0.01
N GLN A 243 9.35 -5.96 1.30
CA GLN A 243 9.84 -5.08 2.36
C GLN A 243 11.09 -4.23 1.98
N PRO A 244 12.17 -4.79 1.40
CA PRO A 244 13.35 -4.00 1.02
C PRO A 244 13.15 -3.12 -0.22
N ARG A 245 12.05 -3.28 -0.96
CA ARG A 245 11.73 -2.56 -2.20
C ARG A 245 10.61 -1.53 -2.03
N VAL A 246 9.98 -1.48 -0.86
CA VAL A 246 8.96 -0.47 -0.54
C VAL A 246 9.62 0.74 0.10
N THR A 247 9.37 1.90 -0.48
CA THR A 247 9.83 3.20 -0.01
C THR A 247 8.62 4.04 0.39
N GLU A 248 8.69 4.65 1.55
CA GLU A 248 7.64 5.49 2.14
C GLU A 248 8.12 6.94 2.17
N PHE A 249 7.23 7.87 1.81
CA PHE A 249 7.46 9.32 1.89
C PHE A 249 6.35 9.95 2.74
N CYS A 250 6.75 10.73 3.73
CA CYS A 250 5.82 11.40 4.62
C CYS A 250 6.41 12.71 5.11
N ASP A 251 5.63 13.78 5.07
CA ASP A 251 5.96 15.00 5.81
C ASP A 251 5.59 14.82 7.30
N PRO A 252 6.46 15.23 8.25
CA PRO A 252 6.15 15.14 9.67
C PRO A 252 4.83 15.79 10.10
N ALA A 253 4.38 16.83 9.39
CA ALA A 253 3.13 17.55 9.66
C ALA A 253 1.92 16.99 8.90
N ASP A 254 2.11 16.01 8.01
CA ASP A 254 1.01 15.37 7.29
C ASP A 254 0.34 14.30 8.15
N LEU A 255 -0.82 14.64 8.72
CA LEU A 255 -1.59 13.74 9.57
C LEU A 255 -2.13 12.50 8.85
N VAL A 256 -2.08 12.41 7.51
CA VAL A 256 -2.47 11.17 6.82
C VAL A 256 -1.46 10.06 7.11
N CYS A 257 -0.16 10.35 7.05
CA CYS A 257 0.92 9.36 7.20
C CYS A 257 1.75 9.50 8.50
N SER A 258 1.60 10.62 9.21
CA SER A 258 2.25 10.97 10.48
C SER A 258 1.23 11.42 11.53
N ALA A 259 0.13 10.67 11.67
CA ALA A 259 -0.84 10.88 12.73
C ALA A 259 -0.22 10.59 14.12
N PRO A 260 -0.42 11.47 15.12
CA PRO A 260 0.04 11.21 16.47
C PRO A 260 -0.68 10.00 17.08
N ARG A 261 0.06 9.21 17.85
CA ARG A 261 -0.38 7.93 18.43
C ARG A 261 -1.37 8.08 19.58
N ASP A 262 -1.36 9.22 20.25
CA ASP A 262 -2.31 9.51 21.32
C ASP A 262 -3.63 10.05 20.76
N ILE A 263 -4.65 10.22 21.60
CA ILE A 263 -5.93 10.87 21.24
C ILE A 263 -6.04 12.18 22.05
N GLY A 264 -4.92 12.92 22.10
CA GLY A 264 -4.74 14.09 22.96
C GLY A 264 -5.46 15.37 22.51
N ASN A 265 -5.30 16.42 23.33
CA ASN A 265 -5.92 17.75 23.31
C ASN A 265 -6.55 18.23 21.98
N ALA A 266 -7.87 18.44 22.01
CA ALA A 266 -8.69 18.87 20.87
C ALA A 266 -8.22 20.18 20.20
N LEU A 267 -7.62 21.13 20.94
CA LEU A 267 -7.15 22.40 20.35
C LEU A 267 -5.90 22.19 19.49
N GLN A 268 -4.97 21.37 19.96
CA GLN A 268 -3.76 21.03 19.21
C GLN A 268 -4.14 20.24 17.95
N ARG A 269 -5.09 19.30 18.07
CA ARG A 269 -5.62 18.56 16.92
C ARG A 269 -6.27 19.44 15.86
N ALA A 270 -6.97 20.50 16.26
CA ALA A 270 -7.56 21.44 15.30
C ALA A 270 -6.47 22.19 14.50
N GLN A 271 -5.38 22.60 15.16
CA GLN A 271 -4.23 23.24 14.50
C GLN A 271 -3.47 22.26 13.62
N ASP A 272 -3.25 21.03 14.10
CA ASP A 272 -2.61 19.96 13.34
C ASP A 272 -3.42 19.61 12.08
N LEU A 273 -4.76 19.55 12.16
CA LEU A 273 -5.61 19.24 11.01
C LEU A 273 -5.57 20.32 9.92
N VAL A 274 -5.56 21.59 10.31
CA VAL A 274 -5.48 22.71 9.35
C VAL A 274 -4.10 22.74 8.67
N SER A 275 -3.03 22.55 9.44
CA SER A 275 -1.67 22.51 8.88
C SER A 275 -1.43 21.27 8.02
N ALA A 276 -1.95 20.12 8.41
CA ALA A 276 -1.87 18.87 7.66
C ALA A 276 -2.50 18.99 6.27
N ASN A 277 -3.69 19.58 6.15
CA ASN A 277 -4.34 19.75 4.85
C ASN A 277 -3.53 20.63 3.90
N ALA A 278 -2.79 21.62 4.41
CA ALA A 278 -1.93 22.46 3.58
C ALA A 278 -0.68 21.70 3.12
N VAL A 279 -0.05 20.93 4.01
CA VAL A 279 1.18 20.17 3.72
C VAL A 279 0.91 18.97 2.80
N HIS A 280 -0.24 18.29 2.97
CA HIS A 280 -0.62 17.13 2.18
C HIS A 280 -0.68 17.42 0.67
N ALA A 281 -1.05 18.66 0.28
CA ALA A 281 -1.09 19.09 -1.11
C ALA A 281 0.27 19.57 -1.67
N GLN A 282 1.33 19.59 -0.87
CA GLN A 282 2.59 20.28 -1.21
C GLN A 282 3.73 19.33 -1.57
N TYR A 283 3.56 18.01 -1.67
CA TYR A 283 4.66 17.09 -1.99
C TYR A 283 5.38 17.41 -3.32
N ALA A 284 4.71 18.05 -4.28
CA ALA A 284 5.31 18.51 -5.54
C ALA A 284 6.24 19.73 -5.39
N THR A 285 6.11 20.51 -4.32
CA THR A 285 6.82 21.79 -4.11
C THR A 285 7.61 21.83 -2.81
N ASN A 286 7.31 20.95 -1.87
CA ASN A 286 7.93 20.85 -0.56
C ASN A 286 9.24 20.05 -0.65
N GLY A 287 10.36 20.76 -0.52
CA GLY A 287 11.71 20.15 -0.40
C GLY A 287 12.09 19.73 1.02
N GLY A 288 11.15 19.79 1.98
CA GLY A 288 11.36 19.41 3.38
C GLY A 288 11.19 17.91 3.64
N VAL A 289 10.56 17.18 2.72
CA VAL A 289 10.40 15.72 2.82
C VAL A 289 11.69 15.03 2.42
N VAL A 290 12.24 15.35 1.25
CA VAL A 290 13.52 14.83 0.76
C VAL A 290 14.49 15.99 0.59
N GLU A 291 15.65 15.92 1.25
CA GLU A 291 16.62 17.01 1.20
C GLU A 291 17.10 17.28 -0.23
N GLY A 292 16.99 18.53 -0.67
CA GLY A 292 17.51 18.99 -1.96
C GLY A 292 16.65 18.66 -3.19
N THR A 293 15.50 18.00 -3.04
CA THR A 293 14.58 17.69 -4.15
C THR A 293 13.13 17.60 -3.68
N THR A 294 12.19 17.41 -4.60
CA THR A 294 10.79 17.13 -4.27
C THR A 294 10.54 15.63 -4.34
N VAL A 295 9.51 15.13 -3.64
CA VAL A 295 9.21 13.69 -3.63
C VAL A 295 8.96 13.15 -5.06
N PRO A 296 8.15 13.79 -5.91
CA PRO A 296 7.96 13.31 -7.27
C PRO A 296 9.24 13.26 -8.09
N ARG A 297 10.11 14.28 -7.97
CA ARG A 297 11.38 14.30 -8.69
C ARG A 297 12.30 13.17 -8.23
N TRP A 298 12.36 12.92 -6.92
CA TRP A 298 13.08 11.77 -6.38
C TRP A 298 12.55 10.45 -6.97
N ILE A 299 11.22 10.28 -7.03
CA ILE A 299 10.58 9.07 -7.57
C ILE A 299 10.87 8.90 -9.06
N VAL A 300 10.87 9.98 -9.84
CA VAL A 300 11.27 9.93 -11.26
C VAL A 300 12.71 9.45 -11.39
N ASP A 301 13.65 10.05 -10.65
CA ASP A 301 15.07 9.66 -10.73
C ASP A 301 15.29 8.22 -10.25
N TRP A 302 14.56 7.80 -9.20
CA TRP A 302 14.57 6.42 -8.69
C TRP A 302 14.00 5.42 -9.70
N ALA A 303 12.86 5.71 -10.31
CA ALA A 303 12.24 4.84 -11.31
C ALA A 303 13.13 4.69 -12.55
N ARG A 304 13.77 5.79 -12.99
CA ARG A 304 14.76 5.74 -14.07
C ARG A 304 15.96 4.88 -13.72
N GLY A 305 16.46 4.98 -12.49
CA GLY A 305 17.53 4.12 -11.99
C GLY A 305 17.19 2.63 -12.00
N ILE A 306 15.92 2.27 -11.83
CA ILE A 306 15.43 0.89 -11.97
C ILE A 306 15.31 0.50 -13.45
N ILE A 307 14.73 1.37 -14.28
CA ILE A 307 14.46 1.08 -15.69
C ILE A 307 15.74 0.96 -16.53
N ASP A 308 16.74 1.80 -16.24
CA ASP A 308 17.98 1.91 -17.01
C ASP A 308 19.12 0.99 -16.48
N GLY A 309 18.92 0.35 -15.32
CA GLY A 309 19.93 -0.44 -14.59
C GLY A 309 19.94 -1.92 -14.94
#